data_AF-A0A654EL47-F1
#
_entry.id   AF-A0A654EL47-F1
#
_cell.length_a   1.000
_cell.length_b   1.000
_cell.length_c   1.000
_cell.angle_alpha   90.00
_cell.angle_beta   90.00
_cell.angle_gamma   90.00
#
_symmetry.space_group_name_H-M   'P 1'
#
loop_
_entity.id
_entity.type
_entity.pdbx_description
1 polymer ?
#
loop_
_entity_poly.entity_id
_entity_poly.type
_entity_poly.pdbx_seq_one_letter_code
_entity_poly.pdbx_strand_id
1 'polypeptide(L)'
;MGSNASDPAVLKTWRRNPPSTTLFRLSQLANDKYESPPFSSGGHNWRLVVYPKGNEDDNGSGFVSMYVECLSSTTPPTDVFAYLTFFVFSEEEKKYLSFQDVEVKRFNSSKTVWGLSKALPVETLKDRAKGFILYGEEHEFGAHVKIVSRPASFGEDLPFHKFSWTIRDFALLEQNDYVSKTFHMGEKDW
;
A
#
# COMPACT_ATOMS: atom_id res chain seq x y z
N MET A 1 16.91 19.16 16.92
CA MET A 1 16.09 19.59 15.76
C MET A 1 15.42 18.35 15.20
N GLY A 2 14.18 18.10 15.60
CA GLY A 2 13.43 16.93 15.15
C GLY A 2 12.89 17.17 13.75
N SER A 3 13.35 16.39 12.79
CA SER A 3 12.73 16.32 11.48
C SER A 3 11.34 15.70 11.65
N ASN A 4 10.30 16.53 11.64
CA ASN A 4 8.94 16.08 11.34
C ASN A 4 8.94 15.62 9.89
N ALA A 5 9.25 14.35 9.66
CA ALA A 5 8.87 13.68 8.43
C ALA A 5 7.34 13.67 8.41
N SER A 6 6.78 14.49 7.53
CA SER A 6 5.37 14.44 7.16
C SER A 6 5.00 13.00 6.85
N ASP A 7 3.99 12.48 7.56
CA ASP A 7 3.41 11.16 7.31
C ASP A 7 3.12 11.07 5.80
N PRO A 8 3.76 10.15 5.04
CA PRO A 8 3.47 10.01 3.62
C PRO A 8 1.96 9.82 3.47
N ALA A 9 1.34 10.47 2.50
CA ALA A 9 -0.12 10.54 2.40
C ALA A 9 -0.70 9.15 2.06
N VAL A 10 -0.88 8.28 3.05
CA VAL A 10 -1.46 6.95 2.90
C VAL A 10 -2.96 7.10 2.66
N LEU A 11 -3.43 6.65 1.51
CA LEU A 11 -4.86 6.66 1.20
C LEU A 11 -5.54 5.44 1.85
N LYS A 12 -6.52 5.69 2.71
CA LYS A 12 -7.33 4.65 3.36
C LYS A 12 -8.65 4.48 2.63
N THR A 13 -8.96 3.27 2.13
CA THR A 13 -10.26 3.00 1.46
C THR A 13 -10.81 1.63 1.83
N TRP A 14 -12.14 1.51 1.90
CA TRP A 14 -12.84 0.23 2.05
C TRP A 14 -13.06 -0.43 0.69
N ARG A 15 -12.77 -1.73 0.58
CA ARG A 15 -12.93 -2.49 -0.66
C ARG A 15 -13.61 -3.83 -0.39
N ARG A 16 -14.57 -4.20 -1.24
CA ARG A 16 -15.20 -5.53 -1.18
C ARG A 16 -14.22 -6.64 -1.57
N ASN A 17 -13.42 -6.40 -2.62
CA ASN A 17 -12.44 -7.35 -3.13
C ASN A 17 -11.05 -6.68 -3.21
N PRO A 18 -9.96 -7.42 -2.93
CA PRO A 18 -8.63 -6.96 -3.26
C PRO A 18 -8.43 -6.93 -4.78
N PRO A 19 -7.62 -5.99 -5.31
CA PRO A 19 -7.51 -5.72 -6.75
C PRO A 19 -6.81 -6.82 -7.57
N SER A 20 -5.92 -7.61 -6.97
CA SER A 20 -5.24 -8.76 -7.57
C SER A 20 -4.46 -9.46 -6.46
N THR A 21 -4.81 -10.70 -6.16
CA THR A 21 -4.82 -11.17 -4.76
C THR A 21 -3.58 -11.97 -4.37
N THR A 22 -2.77 -11.43 -3.46
CA THR A 22 -1.97 -12.24 -2.53
C THR A 22 -2.43 -11.94 -1.11
N LEU A 23 -3.44 -12.71 -0.65
CA LEU A 23 -3.96 -12.68 0.71
C LEU A 23 -3.33 -13.82 1.50
N PHE A 24 -3.05 -13.54 2.76
CA PHE A 24 -2.45 -14.47 3.69
C PHE A 24 -3.25 -14.45 4.98
N ARG A 25 -3.70 -15.62 5.39
CA ARG A 25 -4.29 -15.82 6.71
C ARG A 25 -3.20 -16.05 7.72
N LEU A 26 -3.23 -15.24 8.76
CA LEU A 26 -2.28 -15.29 9.86
C LEU A 26 -2.98 -15.96 11.02
N SER A 27 -2.66 -17.23 11.25
CA SER A 27 -3.01 -17.90 12.50
C SER A 27 -2.00 -17.49 13.57
N GLN A 28 -2.48 -17.19 14.79
CA GLN A 28 -1.63 -16.92 15.95
C GLN A 28 -0.78 -15.65 15.84
N LEU A 29 -1.43 -14.47 15.83
CA LEU A 29 -0.78 -13.16 16.00
C LEU A 29 -0.13 -12.94 17.38
N ALA A 30 0.15 -14.03 18.12
CA ALA A 30 0.91 -14.03 19.36
C ALA A 30 2.40 -13.73 19.12
N ASN A 31 2.90 -14.07 17.92
CA ASN A 31 4.27 -13.77 17.51
C ASN A 31 4.45 -12.30 17.18
N ASP A 32 5.65 -11.78 17.42
CA ASP A 32 5.98 -10.37 17.18
C ASP A 32 6.15 -10.05 15.69
N LYS A 33 6.43 -11.08 14.87
CA LYS A 33 6.61 -10.98 13.43
C LYS A 33 5.98 -12.18 12.73
N TYR A 34 5.32 -11.92 11.60
CA TYR A 34 4.87 -12.92 10.64
C TYR A 34 5.48 -12.63 9.27
N GLU A 35 5.82 -13.69 8.56
CA GLU A 35 6.31 -13.66 7.19
C GLU A 35 5.46 -14.59 6.31
N SER A 36 4.98 -14.07 5.18
CA SER A 36 4.25 -14.90 4.23
C SER A 36 5.17 -15.83 3.45
N PRO A 37 4.63 -16.91 2.86
CA PRO A 37 5.29 -17.55 1.72
C PRO A 37 5.60 -16.53 0.62
N PRO A 38 6.66 -16.76 -0.17
CA PRO A 38 6.95 -15.95 -1.35
C PRO A 38 5.77 -15.92 -2.33
N PHE A 39 5.51 -14.77 -2.93
CA PHE A 39 4.51 -14.61 -3.98
C PHE A 39 5.08 -13.82 -5.15
N SER A 40 4.59 -14.09 -6.36
CA SER A 40 5.09 -13.44 -7.58
C SER A 40 4.17 -12.30 -8.01
N SER A 41 4.75 -11.14 -8.33
CA SER A 41 4.07 -10.02 -8.97
C SER A 41 5.02 -9.27 -9.90
N GLY A 42 4.57 -9.00 -11.12
CA GLY A 42 5.33 -8.25 -12.13
C GLY A 42 6.72 -8.81 -12.43
N GLY A 43 6.87 -10.14 -12.46
CA GLY A 43 8.14 -10.81 -12.74
C GLY A 43 9.11 -10.90 -11.55
N HIS A 44 8.70 -10.47 -10.37
CA HIS A 44 9.50 -10.48 -9.15
C HIS A 44 8.83 -11.31 -8.05
N ASN A 45 9.64 -11.91 -7.19
CA ASN A 45 9.20 -12.58 -5.97
C ASN A 45 9.24 -11.61 -4.77
N TRP A 46 8.19 -11.66 -3.97
CA TRP A 46 7.92 -10.77 -2.85
C TRP A 46 7.52 -11.57 -1.62
N ARG A 47 7.64 -10.96 -0.45
CA ARG A 47 7.17 -11.51 0.84
C ARG A 47 6.47 -10.41 1.63
N LEU A 48 5.28 -10.71 2.15
CA LEU A 48 4.58 -9.84 3.10
C LEU A 48 5.16 -10.09 4.49
N VAL A 49 5.49 -9.01 5.20
CA VAL A 49 5.97 -9.06 6.58
C VAL A 49 5.02 -8.23 7.44
N VAL A 50 4.48 -8.82 8.50
CA VAL A 50 3.53 -8.16 9.41
C VAL A 50 4.07 -8.23 10.83
N TYR A 51 4.05 -7.10 11.54
CA TYR A 51 4.32 -7.01 12.96
C TYR A 51 3.01 -6.65 13.67
N PRO A 52 2.26 -7.62 14.20
CA PRO A 52 0.92 -7.38 14.73
C PRO A 52 0.89 -6.47 15.96
N LYS A 53 2.01 -6.43 16.70
CA LYS A 53 2.20 -5.57 17.89
C LYS A 53 3.06 -4.34 17.61
N GLY A 54 3.51 -4.19 16.36
CA GLY A 54 4.37 -3.12 15.90
C GLY A 54 5.84 -3.50 15.78
N ASN A 55 6.53 -2.82 14.88
CA ASN A 55 7.97 -2.93 14.66
C ASN A 55 8.68 -1.82 15.44
N GLU A 56 9.26 -2.14 16.60
CA GLU A 56 9.96 -1.15 17.44
C GLU A 56 11.16 -0.52 16.73
N ASP A 57 11.87 -1.29 15.90
CA ASP A 57 13.04 -0.83 15.14
C ASP A 57 12.69 0.26 14.11
N ASP A 58 11.41 0.41 13.77
CA ASP A 58 10.89 1.39 12.80
C ASP A 58 9.80 2.28 13.42
N ASN A 59 9.86 2.50 14.74
CA ASN A 59 8.94 3.35 15.50
C ASN A 59 7.45 2.97 15.35
N GLY A 60 7.16 1.69 15.13
CA GLY A 60 5.82 1.15 14.93
C GLY A 60 5.05 0.83 16.21
N SER A 61 5.59 1.12 17.40
CA SER A 61 4.97 0.79 18.69
C SER A 61 3.53 1.31 18.79
N GLY A 62 2.60 0.44 19.22
CA GLY A 62 1.17 0.75 19.30
C GLY A 62 0.39 0.63 17.98
N PHE A 63 1.07 0.32 16.88
CA PHE A 63 0.47 0.11 15.57
C PHE A 63 0.86 -1.26 15.00
N VAL A 64 -0.03 -1.83 14.20
CA VAL A 64 0.30 -2.93 13.30
C VAL A 64 1.20 -2.36 12.21
N SER A 65 2.38 -2.94 12.05
CA SER A 65 3.31 -2.56 10.98
C SER A 65 3.25 -3.58 9.85
N MET A 66 3.22 -3.12 8.61
CA MET A 66 3.11 -3.98 7.42
C MET A 66 4.15 -3.59 6.38
N TYR A 67 4.88 -4.57 5.85
CA TYR A 67 5.94 -4.36 4.88
C TYR A 67 5.88 -5.38 3.76
N VAL A 68 6.47 -5.03 2.62
CA VAL A 68 6.80 -5.97 1.55
C VAL A 68 8.31 -6.00 1.37
N GLU A 69 8.86 -7.20 1.29
CA GLU A 69 10.24 -7.45 0.92
C GLU A 69 10.32 -7.98 -0.51
N CYS A 70 11.19 -7.41 -1.33
CA CYS A 70 11.56 -7.97 -2.62
C CYS A 70 12.63 -9.05 -2.42
N LEU A 71 12.29 -10.30 -2.74
CA LEU A 71 13.19 -11.46 -2.65
C LEU A 71 14.03 -11.65 -3.92
N SER A 72 13.74 -10.88 -4.97
CA SER A 72 14.37 -11.07 -6.27
C SER A 72 15.81 -10.57 -6.25
N SER A 73 16.77 -11.49 -6.23
CA SER A 73 18.15 -11.21 -6.60
C SER A 73 18.26 -11.13 -8.13
N THR A 74 17.94 -9.99 -8.73
CA THR A 74 18.27 -9.83 -10.15
C THR A 74 19.79 -9.68 -10.28
N THR A 75 20.40 -10.45 -11.18
CA THR A 75 21.78 -10.27 -11.62
C THR A 75 21.75 -9.86 -13.09
N PRO A 76 22.15 -8.62 -13.45
CA PRO A 76 22.64 -7.56 -12.55
C PRO A 76 21.53 -6.97 -11.65
N PRO A 77 21.88 -6.42 -10.47
CA PRO A 77 20.94 -5.77 -9.57
C PRO A 77 20.24 -4.63 -10.29
N THR A 78 18.95 -4.81 -10.55
CA THR A 78 18.12 -3.80 -11.22
C THR A 78 17.18 -3.18 -10.21
N ASP A 79 17.08 -1.85 -10.22
CA ASP A 79 16.08 -1.14 -9.41
C ASP A 79 14.68 -1.59 -9.82
N VAL A 80 13.86 -1.96 -8.84
CA VAL A 80 12.44 -2.25 -9.05
C VAL A 80 11.62 -1.11 -8.45
N PHE A 81 10.73 -0.52 -9.23
CA PHE A 81 9.85 0.55 -8.79
C PHE A 81 8.44 0.02 -8.64
N ALA A 82 7.82 0.22 -7.48
CA ALA A 82 6.48 -0.31 -7.23
C ALA A 82 5.63 0.60 -6.32
N TYR A 83 4.32 0.59 -6.57
CA TYR A 83 3.33 1.02 -5.58
C TYR A 83 2.96 -0.15 -4.69
N LEU A 84 2.72 0.16 -3.41
CA LEU A 84 2.34 -0.81 -2.39
C LEU A 84 0.94 -0.48 -1.88
N THR A 85 0.09 -1.50 -1.83
CA THR A 85 -1.20 -1.43 -1.15
C THR A 85 -1.31 -2.58 -0.17
N PHE A 86 -1.59 -2.28 1.09
CA PHE A 86 -1.79 -3.26 2.14
C PHE A 86 -3.28 -3.43 2.45
N PHE A 87 -3.67 -4.62 2.89
CA PHE A 87 -5.06 -4.95 3.21
C PHE A 87 -5.16 -5.63 4.58
N VAL A 88 -6.20 -5.27 5.32
CA VAL A 88 -6.62 -5.95 6.55
C VAL A 88 -8.11 -6.23 6.43
N PHE A 89 -8.52 -7.48 6.60
CA PHE A 89 -9.92 -7.87 6.55
C PHE A 89 -10.67 -7.48 7.83
N SER A 90 -11.90 -6.96 7.69
CA SER A 90 -12.84 -6.75 8.78
C SER A 90 -14.02 -7.70 8.61
N GLU A 91 -14.26 -8.53 9.64
CA GLU A 91 -15.37 -9.49 9.69
C GLU A 91 -16.73 -8.79 9.77
N GLU A 92 -16.81 -7.67 10.48
CA GLU A 92 -18.05 -6.89 10.64
C GLU A 92 -18.50 -6.30 9.31
N GLU A 93 -17.58 -5.62 8.62
CA GLU A 93 -17.87 -4.96 7.34
C GLU A 93 -17.89 -5.95 6.15
N LYS A 94 -17.36 -7.15 6.34
CA LYS A 94 -17.07 -8.14 5.29
C LYS A 94 -16.32 -7.52 4.11
N LYS A 95 -15.35 -6.66 4.43
CA LYS A 95 -14.55 -5.86 3.49
C LYS A 95 -13.11 -5.75 3.96
N TYR A 96 -12.24 -5.39 3.04
CA TYR A 96 -10.86 -5.05 3.32
C TYR A 96 -10.73 -3.55 3.56
N LEU A 97 -10.12 -3.20 4.68
CA LEU A 97 -9.53 -1.89 4.86
C LEU A 97 -8.19 -1.89 4.13
N SER A 98 -8.03 -0.97 3.18
CA SER A 98 -6.83 -0.86 2.36
C SER A 98 -6.03 0.39 2.68
N PHE A 99 -4.71 0.25 2.73
CA PHE A 99 -3.73 1.30 2.95
C PHE A 99 -2.84 1.39 1.72
N GLN A 100 -3.06 2.39 0.88
CA GLN A 100 -2.28 2.59 -0.32
C GLN A 100 -1.20 3.65 -0.08
N ASP A 101 0.05 3.26 -0.28
CA ASP A 101 1.15 4.22 -0.34
C ASP A 101 1.09 4.96 -1.68
N VAL A 102 1.08 6.29 -1.62
CA VAL A 102 0.98 7.15 -2.81
C VAL A 102 2.33 7.37 -3.47
N GLU A 103 3.43 7.00 -2.80
CA GLU A 103 4.77 7.14 -3.34
C GLU A 103 5.25 5.85 -3.99
N VAL A 104 5.93 5.99 -5.11
CA VAL A 104 6.65 4.87 -5.74
C VAL A 104 7.85 4.52 -4.88
N LYS A 105 7.95 3.25 -4.49
CA LYS A 105 9.08 2.74 -3.72
C LYS A 105 10.12 2.14 -4.65
N ARG A 106 11.38 2.51 -4.42
CA ARG A 106 12.55 2.02 -5.15
C ARG A 106 13.19 0.89 -4.35
N PHE A 107 13.01 -0.33 -4.82
CA PHE A 107 13.67 -1.53 -4.31
C PHE A 107 15.01 -1.70 -5.02
N ASN A 108 16.07 -1.92 -4.26
CA ASN A 108 17.42 -2.21 -4.79
C ASN A 108 18.19 -3.10 -3.81
N SER A 109 19.45 -3.43 -4.13
CA SER A 109 20.30 -4.28 -3.28
C SER A 109 20.55 -3.74 -1.88
N SER A 110 20.48 -2.42 -1.67
CA SER A 110 20.63 -1.79 -0.36
C SER A 110 19.32 -1.61 0.41
N LYS A 111 18.18 -1.63 -0.30
CA LYS A 111 16.85 -1.44 0.29
C LYS A 111 15.82 -2.32 -0.39
N THR A 112 15.65 -3.52 0.16
CA THR A 112 14.72 -4.55 -0.33
C THR A 112 13.37 -4.53 0.39
N VAL A 113 13.25 -3.80 1.50
CA VAL A 113 12.02 -3.75 2.33
C VAL A 113 11.45 -2.34 2.34
N TRP A 114 10.15 -2.25 2.07
CA TRP A 114 9.36 -1.02 2.17
C TRP A 114 7.98 -1.31 2.76
N GLY A 115 7.39 -0.35 3.46
CA GLY A 115 6.10 -0.55 4.09
C GLY A 115 5.66 0.62 4.95
N LEU A 116 4.68 0.34 5.81
CA LEU A 116 4.06 1.27 6.73
C LEU A 116 4.30 0.77 8.16
N SER A 117 5.12 1.50 8.92
CA SER A 117 5.34 1.19 10.34
C SER A 117 4.09 1.41 11.18
N LYS A 118 3.21 2.33 10.76
CA LYS A 118 1.98 2.71 11.47
C LYS A 118 0.73 2.52 10.62
N ALA A 119 0.51 1.32 10.08
CA ALA A 119 -0.61 1.04 9.18
C ALA A 119 -1.98 1.17 9.90
N LEU A 120 -2.13 0.47 11.03
CA LEU A 120 -3.39 0.38 11.77
C LEU A 120 -3.12 0.40 13.28
N PRO A 121 -3.79 1.22 14.10
CA PRO A 121 -3.62 1.14 15.56
C PRO A 121 -3.94 -0.25 16.07
N VAL A 122 -3.10 -0.80 16.93
CA VAL A 122 -3.29 -2.14 17.52
C VAL A 122 -4.64 -2.24 18.24
N GLU A 123 -5.04 -1.17 18.91
CA GLU A 123 -6.34 -1.09 19.60
C GLU A 123 -7.53 -1.16 18.63
N THR A 124 -7.37 -0.70 17.38
CA THR A 124 -8.41 -0.88 16.36
C THR A 124 -8.48 -2.33 15.89
N LEU A 125 -7.34 -3.02 15.79
CA LEU A 125 -7.29 -4.43 15.41
C LEU A 125 -7.84 -5.37 16.52
N LYS A 126 -7.80 -4.94 17.79
CA LYS A 126 -8.39 -5.66 18.93
C LYS A 126 -9.90 -5.41 19.12
N ASP A 127 -10.42 -4.39 18.46
CA ASP A 127 -11.78 -3.92 18.69
C ASP A 127 -12.78 -4.78 17.91
N ARG A 128 -13.40 -5.73 18.61
CA ARG A 128 -14.42 -6.63 18.04
C ARG A 128 -15.61 -5.86 17.47
N ALA A 129 -15.95 -4.69 18.02
CA ALA A 129 -17.04 -3.87 17.49
C ALA A 129 -16.72 -3.25 16.12
N LYS A 130 -15.44 -3.18 15.75
CA LYS A 130 -14.97 -2.76 14.41
C LYS A 130 -14.75 -3.94 13.46
N GLY A 131 -15.08 -5.15 13.90
CA GLY A 131 -14.92 -6.37 13.11
C GLY A 131 -13.51 -6.91 13.05
N PHE A 132 -12.62 -6.46 13.93
CA PHE A 132 -11.27 -6.97 14.05
C PHE A 132 -11.11 -7.72 15.37
N ILE A 133 -10.37 -8.83 15.38
CA ILE A 133 -10.18 -9.73 16.51
C ILE A 133 -8.70 -10.11 16.59
N LEU A 134 -7.93 -9.38 17.38
CA LEU A 134 -6.55 -9.75 17.66
C LEU A 134 -6.48 -10.69 18.87
N TYR A 135 -5.63 -11.73 18.77
CA TYR A 135 -5.31 -12.80 19.73
C TYR A 135 -6.15 -14.08 19.62
N GLY A 136 -5.46 -15.20 19.39
CA GLY A 136 -6.05 -16.55 19.35
C GLY A 136 -6.73 -16.92 18.03
N GLU A 137 -7.26 -15.92 17.31
CA GLU A 137 -8.02 -16.12 16.06
C GLU A 137 -7.15 -15.87 14.82
N GLU A 138 -7.56 -16.46 13.69
CA GLU A 138 -6.97 -16.15 12.39
C GLU A 138 -7.38 -14.74 11.94
N HIS A 139 -6.45 -13.95 11.41
CA HIS A 139 -6.77 -12.70 10.71
C HIS A 139 -6.15 -12.67 9.34
N GLU A 140 -6.88 -12.10 8.39
CA GLU A 140 -6.46 -12.04 7.00
C GLU A 140 -5.81 -10.70 6.66
N PHE A 141 -4.57 -10.78 6.18
CA PHE A 141 -3.77 -9.65 5.73
C PHE A 141 -3.40 -9.85 4.26
N GLY A 142 -3.14 -8.75 3.56
CA GLY A 142 -2.71 -8.83 2.17
C GLY A 142 -1.75 -7.72 1.77
N ALA A 143 -1.06 -7.96 0.67
CA ALA A 143 -0.35 -6.94 -0.07
C ALA A 143 -0.64 -7.06 -1.56
N HIS A 144 -0.69 -5.91 -2.22
CA HIS A 144 -0.68 -5.78 -3.66
C HIS A 144 0.52 -4.93 -4.05
N VAL A 145 1.34 -5.48 -4.94
CA VAL A 145 2.54 -4.85 -5.46
C VAL A 145 2.32 -4.57 -6.93
N LYS A 146 2.28 -3.28 -7.30
CA LYS A 146 2.13 -2.84 -8.68
C LYS A 146 3.45 -2.29 -9.20
N ILE A 147 4.11 -3.06 -10.05
CA ILE A 147 5.35 -2.64 -10.71
C ILE A 147 5.07 -1.51 -11.69
N VAL A 148 5.96 -0.52 -11.70
CA VAL A 148 5.93 0.62 -12.60
C VAL A 148 7.31 0.84 -13.19
N SER A 149 7.36 1.49 -14.35
CA SER A 149 8.63 1.98 -14.90
C SER A 149 9.27 2.97 -13.92
N ARG A 150 10.61 3.13 -14.02
CA ARG A 150 11.34 4.17 -13.30
C ARG A 150 10.58 5.49 -13.45
N PRO A 151 10.15 6.13 -12.36
CA PRO A 151 9.55 7.45 -12.45
C PRO A 151 10.60 8.38 -13.03
N ALA A 152 10.24 9.11 -14.08
CA ALA A 152 11.11 10.12 -14.65
C ALA A 152 11.55 11.06 -13.51
N SER A 153 12.84 11.37 -13.44
CA SER A 153 13.35 12.35 -12.50
C SER A 153 12.58 13.65 -12.71
N PHE A 154 11.93 14.15 -11.65
CA PHE A 154 11.47 15.53 -11.59
C PHE A 154 12.70 16.43 -11.76
N GLY A 155 13.05 16.77 -13.00
CA GLY A 155 14.34 17.37 -13.35
C GLY A 155 14.76 17.12 -14.80
N GLU A 156 14.15 16.18 -15.51
CA GLU A 156 14.08 16.29 -16.96
C GLU A 156 12.86 17.16 -17.29
N ASP A 157 13.07 18.21 -18.08
CA ASP A 157 12.01 18.94 -18.77
C ASP A 157 11.26 17.93 -19.65
N LEU A 158 10.36 17.16 -19.04
CA LEU A 158 9.42 16.37 -19.78
C LEU A 158 8.50 17.37 -20.50
N PRO A 159 8.35 17.29 -21.84
CA PRO A 159 7.44 18.16 -22.57
C PRO A 159 5.96 17.86 -22.26
N PHE A 160 5.67 17.07 -21.22
CA PHE A 160 4.31 16.74 -20.84
C PHE A 160 3.66 17.93 -20.17
N HIS A 161 2.78 18.56 -20.94
CA HIS A 161 1.84 19.55 -20.47
C HIS A 161 1.07 19.00 -19.26
N LYS A 162 1.29 19.59 -18.08
CA LYS A 162 0.52 19.28 -16.87
C LYS A 162 -0.94 19.67 -17.09
N PHE A 163 -1.82 18.70 -17.30
CA PHE A 163 -3.26 18.95 -17.34
C PHE A 163 -3.81 18.96 -15.92
N SER A 164 -4.38 20.09 -15.50
CA SER A 164 -5.07 20.22 -14.22
C SER A 164 -6.56 20.30 -14.48
N TRP A 165 -7.31 19.32 -13.97
CA TRP A 165 -8.76 19.34 -14.00
C TRP A 165 -9.30 19.75 -12.63
N THR A 166 -9.99 20.88 -12.57
CA THR A 166 -10.60 21.39 -11.35
C THR A 166 -12.10 21.16 -11.41
N ILE A 167 -12.62 20.33 -10.50
CA ILE A 167 -14.05 20.19 -10.29
C ILE A 167 -14.47 21.28 -9.30
N ARG A 168 -15.30 22.22 -9.75
CA ARG A 168 -15.88 23.26 -8.89
C ARG A 168 -17.18 22.73 -8.28
N ASP A 169 -17.46 23.18 -7.06
CA ASP A 169 -18.75 22.96 -6.39
C ASP A 169 -19.16 21.48 -6.31
N PHE A 170 -18.20 20.61 -5.96
CA PHE A 170 -18.39 19.16 -5.89
C PHE A 170 -19.63 18.73 -5.08
N ALA A 171 -20.00 19.50 -4.06
CA ALA A 171 -21.16 19.22 -3.22
C ALA A 171 -22.52 19.47 -3.89
N LEU A 172 -22.55 20.12 -5.06
CA LEU A 172 -23.76 20.41 -5.84
C LEU A 172 -23.91 19.50 -7.06
N LEU A 173 -23.05 18.50 -7.20
CA LEU A 173 -23.07 17.58 -8.34
C LEU A 173 -24.21 16.56 -8.15
N GLU A 174 -25.17 16.57 -9.08
CA GLU A 174 -26.34 15.70 -9.05
C GLU A 174 -26.17 14.41 -9.89
N GLN A 175 -25.11 14.33 -10.71
CA GLN A 175 -24.83 13.15 -11.55
C GLN A 175 -23.81 12.21 -10.88
N ASN A 176 -23.97 10.91 -11.13
CA ASN A 176 -23.09 9.89 -10.54
C ASN A 176 -21.70 9.85 -11.21
N ASP A 177 -21.58 10.29 -12.46
CA ASP A 177 -20.34 10.28 -13.23
C ASP A 177 -20.10 11.66 -13.89
N TYR A 178 -18.88 12.18 -13.74
CA TYR A 178 -18.41 13.38 -14.43
C TYR A 178 -17.14 13.06 -15.20
N VAL A 179 -17.19 13.26 -16.51
CA VAL A 179 -16.04 13.07 -17.40
C VAL A 179 -15.38 14.42 -17.64
N SER A 180 -14.05 14.46 -17.59
CA SER A 180 -13.31 15.66 -17.97
C SER A 180 -13.55 16.00 -19.45
N LYS A 181 -13.21 17.22 -19.85
CA LYS A 181 -13.10 17.52 -21.28
C LYS A 181 -12.00 16.64 -21.89
N THR A 182 -12.21 16.21 -23.12
CA THR A 182 -11.20 15.49 -23.89
C THR A 182 -9.93 16.34 -23.97
N PHE A 183 -8.78 15.73 -23.73
CA PHE A 183 -7.50 16.41 -23.85
C PHE A 183 -6.53 15.64 -24.73
N HIS A 184 -5.74 16.39 -25.48
CA HIS A 184 -4.79 15.87 -26.45
C HIS A 184 -3.46 15.60 -25.78
N MET A 185 -2.94 14.38 -25.91
CA MET A 185 -1.62 14.02 -25.39
C MET A 185 -0.86 13.21 -26.45
N GLY A 186 0.08 13.86 -27.13
CA GLY A 186 0.76 13.29 -28.30
C GLY A 186 -0.19 13.14 -29.49
N GLU A 187 -0.21 11.95 -30.11
CA GLU A 187 -1.11 11.61 -31.24
C GLU A 187 -2.44 10.97 -30.81
N LYS A 188 -2.79 11.06 -29.52
CA LYS A 188 -4.00 10.43 -28.97
C LYS A 188 -4.86 11.41 -28.17
N ASP A 189 -6.16 11.18 -28.28
CA ASP A 189 -7.22 11.89 -27.55
C ASP A 189 -7.66 11.04 -26.36
N TRP A 190 -7.69 11.67 -25.18
CA TRP A 190 -8.03 11.05 -23.90
C TRP A 190 -9.28 11.69 -23.30
#